data_AF-A0A954R8V9-F1
#
_entry.id   AF-A0A954R8V9-F1
#
_cell.length_a   1.000
_cell.length_b   1.000
_cell.length_c   1.000
_cell.angle_alpha   90.00
_cell.angle_beta   90.00
_cell.angle_gamma   90.00
#
_symmetry.space_group_name_H-M   'P 1'
#
loop_
_entity.id
_entity.type
_entity.pdbx_description
1 polymer ?
#
loop_
_entity_poly.entity_id
_entity_poly.type
_entity_poly.pdbx_seq_one_letter_code
_entity_poly.pdbx_strand_id
1 'polypeptide(L)'
;MAIWKNETRFDFHRAAAKTQPLSSLAGASPGQVVSYTGPMDQNLTMSGEYVESFSGYLYVQRTAQIYAWDRDKDSDGHVKWNLRWMNHVESNNRNQGVRQELSSRRFQPSSYQVGDLSVTVQELQFVDASQYIPSEQLEIRREGLVGKDSYLYLYKNESQGLGDERVHYQAIPVPATATYFGKLESGQGVPDTTHQRTGFINGIIQDTGILHHLVAGDRPIALATMKAYLGRLKWIVRGIASSTVVLGLLILFSTIVGWLYHIPVIGRVVEAGAFIAALAIGIPLVIITMSAAYLIAHPIILLGIVLLGAATVAWIRWRGTRSQAALRDELAIQFGHDLTADETKELEFMELAQLAMSDGNWKPEEQAFLKQWARKHRWREDKVERLLSEARLRQQDVGNETTNDQHLLNLIRLALADGNVSPYELRSIRKTARRLGYDDSKIAEMMRGVRNGVHQPISQPSFSAGVS
;
A
#
# COMPACT_ATOMS: atom_id res chain seq x y z
N MET A 1 -4.07 -10.98 -8.49
CA MET A 1 -4.37 -10.53 -9.88
C MET A 1 -5.44 -9.43 -9.94
N ALA A 2 -6.65 -9.61 -9.40
CA ALA A 2 -7.70 -8.58 -9.47
C ALA A 2 -7.30 -7.22 -8.84
N ILE A 3 -6.66 -7.25 -7.66
CA ILE A 3 -6.13 -6.05 -6.98
C ILE A 3 -5.16 -5.28 -7.89
N TRP A 4 -4.18 -5.98 -8.47
CA TRP A 4 -3.19 -5.39 -9.37
C TRP A 4 -3.83 -4.72 -10.59
N LYS A 5 -4.74 -5.44 -11.28
CA LYS A 5 -5.44 -4.92 -12.45
C LYS A 5 -6.34 -3.73 -12.11
N ASN A 6 -6.93 -3.73 -10.92
CA ASN A 6 -7.75 -2.62 -10.44
C ASN A 6 -6.92 -1.34 -10.15
N GLU A 7 -5.71 -1.47 -9.61
CA GLU A 7 -4.84 -0.31 -9.38
C GLU A 7 -4.29 0.27 -10.70
N THR A 8 -4.02 -0.60 -11.67
CA THR A 8 -3.53 -0.24 -13.02
C THR A 8 -4.65 -0.10 -14.06
N ARG A 9 -5.91 -0.02 -13.61
CA ARG A 9 -7.09 0.03 -14.49
C ARG A 9 -7.07 1.22 -15.44
N PHE A 10 -7.79 1.12 -16.55
CA PHE A 10 -7.96 2.26 -17.44
C PHE A 10 -8.70 3.40 -16.72
N ASP A 11 -8.08 4.58 -16.67
CA ASP A 11 -8.64 5.78 -16.08
C ASP A 11 -9.40 6.57 -17.14
N PHE A 12 -10.65 6.17 -17.39
CA PHE A 12 -11.52 6.84 -18.35
C PHE A 12 -11.81 8.29 -17.96
N HIS A 13 -11.74 8.67 -16.68
CA HIS A 13 -11.85 10.07 -16.26
C HIS A 13 -10.64 10.88 -16.74
N ARG A 14 -9.42 10.36 -16.58
CA ARG A 14 -8.21 11.03 -17.09
C ARG A 14 -8.18 11.08 -18.61
N ALA A 15 -8.69 10.04 -19.28
CA ALA A 15 -8.86 10.04 -20.73
C ALA A 15 -9.89 11.09 -21.18
N ALA A 16 -11.06 11.12 -20.54
CA ALA A 16 -12.11 12.13 -20.74
C ALA A 16 -11.62 13.57 -20.49
N ALA A 17 -10.79 13.79 -19.46
CA ALA A 17 -10.26 15.13 -19.17
C ALA A 17 -9.31 15.65 -20.26
N LYS A 18 -8.65 14.74 -20.99
CA LYS A 18 -7.72 15.05 -22.09
C LYS A 18 -8.42 15.26 -23.43
N THR A 19 -9.71 14.95 -23.55
CA THR A 19 -10.42 15.13 -24.81
C THR A 19 -10.56 16.61 -25.14
N GLN A 20 -10.60 16.92 -26.43
CA GLN A 20 -10.81 18.28 -26.89
C GLN A 20 -12.30 18.64 -26.78
N PRO A 21 -12.67 19.71 -26.04
CA PRO A 21 -14.04 20.19 -26.03
C PRO A 21 -14.39 20.80 -27.39
N LEU A 22 -15.49 20.35 -27.97
CA LEU A 22 -16.04 20.89 -29.21
C LEU A 22 -17.25 21.76 -28.89
N SER A 23 -17.25 22.99 -29.39
CA SER A 23 -18.43 23.87 -29.38
C SER A 23 -19.34 23.64 -30.60
N SER A 24 -18.81 23.02 -31.66
CA SER A 24 -19.53 22.69 -32.89
C SER A 24 -18.88 21.49 -33.57
N LEU A 25 -19.67 20.69 -34.29
CA LEU A 25 -19.20 19.52 -35.04
C LEU A 25 -18.47 19.90 -36.34
N ALA A 26 -18.67 21.11 -36.86
CA ALA A 26 -18.14 21.53 -38.17
C ALA A 26 -16.60 21.64 -38.22
N GLY A 27 -15.95 21.77 -37.05
CA GLY A 27 -14.49 21.88 -36.94
C GLY A 27 -13.78 20.59 -36.50
N ALA A 28 -14.50 19.47 -36.42
CA ALA A 28 -13.96 18.23 -35.88
C ALA A 28 -13.38 17.33 -36.97
N SER A 29 -12.15 16.86 -36.77
CA SER A 29 -11.50 15.93 -37.69
C SER A 29 -11.91 14.47 -37.38
N PRO A 30 -12.09 13.61 -38.40
CA PRO A 30 -12.30 12.18 -38.18
C PRO A 30 -11.15 11.56 -37.37
N GLY A 31 -11.49 10.64 -36.46
CA GLY A 31 -10.54 9.95 -35.58
C GLY A 31 -10.14 10.73 -34.33
N GLN A 32 -10.59 11.97 -34.17
CA GLN A 32 -10.26 12.80 -33.01
C GLN A 32 -11.05 12.37 -31.77
N VAL A 33 -10.37 12.35 -30.61
CA VAL A 33 -11.03 12.10 -29.32
C VAL A 33 -11.53 13.42 -28.73
N VAL A 34 -12.84 13.50 -28.54
CA VAL A 34 -13.57 14.74 -28.29
C VAL A 34 -14.49 14.62 -27.07
N SER A 35 -14.82 15.77 -26.51
CA SER A 35 -15.99 15.90 -25.64
C SER A 35 -16.97 16.88 -26.26
N TYR A 36 -18.24 16.49 -26.35
CA TYR A 36 -19.31 17.32 -26.90
C TYR A 36 -20.45 17.38 -25.89
N THR A 37 -20.91 18.59 -25.57
CA THR A 37 -22.00 18.83 -24.61
C THR A 37 -23.21 19.36 -25.36
N GLY A 38 -24.38 18.80 -25.11
CA GLY A 38 -25.60 19.22 -25.78
C GLY A 38 -26.87 18.78 -25.05
N PRO A 39 -28.03 19.31 -25.47
CA PRO A 39 -29.32 18.88 -24.94
C PRO A 39 -29.62 17.43 -25.36
N MET A 40 -30.39 16.73 -24.54
CA MET A 40 -30.88 15.38 -24.85
C MET A 40 -32.38 15.39 -25.15
N ASP A 41 -32.84 14.43 -25.94
CA ASP A 41 -34.25 14.16 -26.14
C ASP A 41 -34.88 13.53 -24.88
N GLN A 42 -35.56 14.35 -24.07
CA GLN A 42 -36.24 13.90 -22.86
C GLN A 42 -37.43 12.97 -23.12
N ASN A 43 -37.92 12.89 -24.37
CA ASN A 43 -39.01 12.01 -24.76
C ASN A 43 -38.51 10.70 -25.39
N LEU A 44 -37.21 10.39 -25.23
CA LEU A 44 -36.63 9.14 -25.70
C LEU A 44 -37.45 7.95 -25.21
N THR A 45 -38.01 7.20 -26.17
CA THR A 45 -38.93 6.11 -25.89
C THR A 45 -38.38 4.79 -26.42
N MET A 46 -38.44 3.76 -25.57
CA MET A 46 -38.03 2.39 -25.89
C MET A 46 -39.21 1.44 -25.76
N SER A 47 -39.38 0.50 -26.70
CA SER A 47 -40.42 -0.52 -26.58
C SER A 47 -40.12 -1.48 -25.43
N GLY A 48 -41.13 -1.74 -24.61
CA GLY A 48 -41.10 -2.77 -23.59
C GLY A 48 -41.60 -4.11 -24.12
N GLU A 49 -41.23 -5.19 -23.42
CA GLU A 49 -41.72 -6.54 -23.74
C GLU A 49 -42.90 -6.95 -22.85
N TYR A 50 -42.84 -6.65 -21.55
CA TYR A 50 -43.93 -6.92 -20.59
C TYR A 50 -44.77 -5.69 -20.26
N VAL A 51 -44.25 -4.53 -20.64
CA VAL A 51 -44.87 -3.22 -20.53
C VAL A 51 -44.88 -2.61 -21.92
N GLU A 52 -45.73 -1.62 -22.16
CA GLU A 52 -45.86 -0.99 -23.48
C GLU A 52 -44.56 -0.31 -23.92
N SER A 53 -44.08 0.65 -23.12
CA SER A 53 -42.87 1.39 -23.41
C SER A 53 -42.21 1.96 -22.15
N PHE A 54 -40.97 2.43 -22.31
CA PHE A 54 -40.25 3.23 -21.33
C PHE A 54 -39.92 4.58 -21.97
N SER A 55 -40.42 5.66 -21.38
CA SER A 55 -40.14 7.03 -21.85
C SER A 55 -39.27 7.79 -20.85
N GLY A 56 -38.34 8.60 -21.34
CA GLY A 56 -37.49 9.44 -20.51
C GLY A 56 -36.32 8.70 -19.84
N TYR A 57 -35.87 7.59 -20.41
CA TYR A 57 -34.73 6.82 -19.89
C TYR A 57 -33.65 6.57 -20.96
N LEU A 58 -32.37 6.67 -20.60
CA LEU A 58 -31.24 6.33 -21.47
C LEU A 58 -31.14 4.82 -21.70
N TYR A 59 -31.24 4.04 -20.63
CA TYR A 59 -31.33 2.58 -20.71
C TYR A 59 -32.26 2.06 -19.62
N VAL A 60 -32.84 0.88 -19.84
CA VAL A 60 -33.59 0.14 -18.83
C VAL A 60 -33.05 -1.28 -18.69
N GLN A 61 -32.82 -1.73 -17.47
CA GLN A 61 -32.45 -3.10 -17.12
C GLN A 61 -33.60 -3.75 -16.37
N ARG A 62 -34.17 -4.81 -16.96
CA ARG A 62 -35.11 -5.72 -16.31
C ARG A 62 -34.35 -6.85 -15.65
N THR A 63 -34.64 -7.08 -14.37
CA THR A 63 -34.13 -8.23 -13.61
C THR A 63 -35.29 -9.12 -13.23
N ALA A 64 -35.29 -10.36 -13.73
CA ALA A 64 -36.27 -11.38 -13.41
C ALA A 64 -35.78 -12.26 -12.27
N GLN A 65 -36.69 -12.59 -11.37
CA GLN A 65 -36.48 -13.48 -10.24
C GLN A 65 -37.62 -14.47 -10.12
N ILE A 66 -37.32 -15.66 -9.62
CA ILE A 66 -38.27 -16.72 -9.32
C ILE A 66 -38.15 -17.13 -7.86
N TYR A 67 -39.28 -17.37 -7.21
CA TYR A 67 -39.33 -17.85 -5.83
C TYR A 67 -39.21 -19.37 -5.83
N ALA A 68 -38.07 -19.89 -5.38
CA ALA A 68 -37.78 -21.32 -5.48
C ALA A 68 -36.91 -21.81 -4.31
N TRP A 69 -36.80 -23.14 -4.18
CA TRP A 69 -35.98 -23.75 -3.14
C TRP A 69 -34.50 -23.60 -3.46
N ASP A 70 -33.78 -23.01 -2.51
CA ASP A 70 -32.33 -22.90 -2.46
C ASP A 70 -31.76 -24.00 -1.56
N ARG A 71 -30.77 -24.74 -2.08
CA ARG A 71 -30.12 -25.82 -1.35
C ARG A 71 -28.77 -25.36 -0.82
N ASP A 72 -28.72 -25.05 0.47
CA ASP A 72 -27.46 -24.75 1.15
C ASP A 72 -26.93 -26.00 1.86
N LYS A 73 -25.63 -26.28 1.71
CA LYS A 73 -24.96 -27.40 2.38
C LYS A 73 -23.75 -26.86 3.12
N ASP A 74 -23.74 -27.05 4.43
CA ASP A 74 -22.61 -26.61 5.26
C ASP A 74 -21.40 -27.55 5.16
N SER A 75 -20.31 -27.16 5.82
CA SER A 75 -19.03 -27.91 5.85
C SER A 75 -19.17 -29.30 6.47
N ASP A 76 -20.12 -29.48 7.39
CA ASP A 76 -20.39 -30.75 8.08
C ASP A 76 -21.32 -31.66 7.27
N GLY A 77 -21.86 -31.12 6.18
CA GLY A 77 -22.68 -31.81 5.21
C GLY A 77 -24.17 -31.81 5.52
N HIS A 78 -24.60 -31.03 6.53
CA HIS A 78 -26.01 -30.78 6.77
C HIS A 78 -26.58 -29.90 5.65
N VAL A 79 -27.77 -30.29 5.18
CA VAL A 79 -28.46 -29.58 4.10
C VAL A 79 -29.59 -28.77 4.69
N LYS A 80 -29.55 -27.45 4.45
CA LYS A 80 -30.63 -26.52 4.78
C LYS A 80 -31.34 -26.10 3.51
N TRP A 81 -32.67 -26.09 3.58
CA TRP A 81 -33.53 -25.69 2.47
C TRP A 81 -34.24 -24.39 2.83
N ASN A 82 -34.11 -23.39 1.96
CA ASN A 82 -34.78 -22.10 2.17
C ASN A 82 -35.52 -21.70 0.88
N LEU A 83 -36.77 -21.26 1.01
CA LEU A 83 -37.48 -20.60 -0.09
C LEU A 83 -37.02 -19.15 -0.19
N ARG A 84 -36.51 -18.76 -1.36
CA ARG A 84 -36.06 -17.39 -1.60
C ARG A 84 -36.24 -16.98 -3.06
N TRP A 85 -36.20 -15.67 -3.29
CA TRP A 85 -36.13 -15.11 -4.64
C TRP A 85 -34.74 -15.32 -5.22
N MET A 86 -34.66 -15.93 -6.40
CA MET A 86 -33.42 -16.27 -7.09
C MET A 86 -33.48 -15.80 -8.54
N ASN A 87 -32.34 -15.54 -9.16
CA ASN A 87 -32.29 -15.07 -10.55
C ASN A 87 -32.51 -16.20 -11.57
N HIS A 88 -32.41 -17.46 -11.15
CA HIS A 88 -32.65 -18.66 -11.94
C HIS A 88 -33.13 -19.80 -11.04
N VAL A 89 -33.78 -20.80 -11.65
CA VAL A 89 -34.17 -22.03 -10.95
C VAL A 89 -32.93 -22.90 -10.74
N GLU A 90 -32.62 -23.23 -9.49
CA GLU A 90 -31.57 -24.19 -9.17
C GLU A 90 -32.01 -25.62 -9.51
N SER A 91 -31.06 -26.41 -10.03
CA SER A 91 -31.27 -27.83 -10.28
C SER A 91 -31.27 -28.61 -8.98
N ASN A 92 -32.45 -28.88 -8.44
CA ASN A 92 -32.62 -29.72 -7.26
C ASN A 92 -33.98 -30.44 -7.28
N ASN A 93 -34.13 -31.46 -6.42
CA ASN A 93 -35.32 -32.29 -6.36
C ASN A 93 -36.57 -31.55 -5.88
N ARG A 94 -36.43 -30.46 -5.10
CA ARG A 94 -37.56 -29.66 -4.61
C ARG A 94 -38.09 -28.63 -5.61
N ASN A 95 -37.31 -28.33 -6.64
CA ASN A 95 -37.70 -27.48 -7.77
C ASN A 95 -38.19 -28.28 -8.97
N GLN A 96 -38.50 -29.57 -8.81
CA GLN A 96 -39.05 -30.38 -9.90
C GLN A 96 -40.35 -29.76 -10.42
N GLY A 97 -40.40 -29.51 -11.74
CA GLY A 97 -41.55 -28.88 -12.39
C GLY A 97 -41.58 -27.36 -12.34
N VAL A 98 -40.75 -26.72 -11.50
CA VAL A 98 -40.65 -25.26 -11.44
C VAL A 98 -39.95 -24.74 -12.69
N ARG A 99 -40.60 -23.81 -13.40
CA ARG A 99 -40.09 -23.19 -14.64
C ARG A 99 -40.18 -21.68 -14.54
N GLN A 100 -39.13 -21.00 -15.00
CA GLN A 100 -39.07 -19.55 -15.09
C GLN A 100 -39.47 -19.07 -16.48
N GLU A 101 -40.41 -18.15 -16.56
CA GLU A 101 -40.98 -17.57 -17.79
C GLU A 101 -40.62 -16.10 -17.99
N LEU A 102 -40.31 -15.39 -16.90
CA LEU A 102 -39.81 -14.02 -16.92
C LEU A 102 -38.30 -14.05 -17.11
N SER A 103 -37.78 -13.22 -18.01
CA SER A 103 -36.35 -13.17 -18.32
C SER A 103 -35.73 -11.82 -17.97
N SER A 104 -34.46 -11.81 -17.56
CA SER A 104 -33.70 -10.56 -17.41
C SER A 104 -33.29 -10.03 -18.79
N ARG A 105 -33.38 -8.71 -19.02
CA ARG A 105 -33.06 -8.11 -20.32
C ARG A 105 -32.64 -6.65 -20.17
N ARG A 106 -31.80 -6.16 -21.10
CA ARG A 106 -31.49 -4.73 -21.26
C ARG A 106 -32.22 -4.16 -22.46
N PHE A 107 -32.76 -2.95 -22.29
CA PHE A 107 -33.42 -2.14 -23.31
C PHE A 107 -32.58 -0.88 -23.54
N GLN A 108 -32.33 -0.58 -24.80
CA GLN A 108 -31.57 0.59 -25.25
C GLN A 108 -32.07 0.99 -26.65
N PRO A 109 -32.04 2.28 -27.01
CA PRO A 109 -32.31 2.72 -28.38
C PRO A 109 -31.21 2.23 -29.35
N SER A 110 -31.39 2.48 -30.65
CA SER A 110 -30.40 2.19 -31.69
C SER A 110 -29.26 3.20 -31.75
N SER A 111 -29.50 4.44 -31.30
CA SER A 111 -28.54 5.53 -31.19
C SER A 111 -29.04 6.57 -30.19
N TYR A 112 -28.15 7.44 -29.72
CA TYR A 112 -28.51 8.60 -28.91
C TYR A 112 -28.18 9.88 -29.68
N GLN A 113 -28.96 10.94 -29.44
CA GLN A 113 -28.67 12.28 -29.94
C GLN A 113 -28.27 13.18 -28.77
N VAL A 114 -27.10 13.80 -28.87
CA VAL A 114 -26.60 14.79 -27.92
C VAL A 114 -26.44 16.09 -28.70
N GLY A 115 -27.39 17.01 -28.60
CA GLY A 115 -27.47 18.15 -29.52
C GLY A 115 -27.48 17.67 -30.98
N ASP A 116 -26.49 18.10 -31.75
CA ASP A 116 -26.34 17.71 -33.16
C ASP A 116 -25.55 16.40 -33.35
N LEU A 117 -25.01 15.81 -32.27
CA LEU A 117 -24.14 14.64 -32.33
C LEU A 117 -24.92 13.34 -32.16
N SER A 118 -24.90 12.50 -33.20
CA SER A 118 -25.37 11.12 -33.12
C SER A 118 -24.32 10.21 -32.49
N VAL A 119 -24.67 9.50 -31.44
CA VAL A 119 -23.80 8.58 -30.69
C VAL A 119 -24.26 7.14 -30.88
N THR A 120 -23.34 6.27 -31.26
CA THR A 120 -23.59 4.83 -31.39
C THR A 120 -23.75 4.16 -30.03
N VAL A 121 -24.49 3.05 -29.96
CA VAL A 121 -24.76 2.34 -28.70
C VAL A 121 -23.77 1.22 -28.42
N GLN A 122 -23.04 0.80 -29.46
CA GLN A 122 -22.08 -0.29 -29.37
C GLN A 122 -20.96 0.09 -28.38
N GLU A 123 -20.83 -0.70 -27.32
CA GLU A 123 -19.85 -0.47 -26.23
C GLU A 123 -20.05 0.85 -25.45
N LEU A 124 -21.21 1.51 -25.58
CA LEU A 124 -21.49 2.74 -24.84
C LEU A 124 -21.63 2.47 -23.35
N GLN A 125 -20.98 3.29 -22.54
CA GLN A 125 -20.92 3.16 -21.09
C GLN A 125 -21.57 4.34 -20.40
N PHE A 126 -22.27 4.02 -19.31
CA PHE A 126 -22.89 5.00 -18.42
C PHE A 126 -22.22 4.96 -17.06
N VAL A 127 -22.08 6.13 -16.44
CA VAL A 127 -21.53 6.28 -15.07
C VAL A 127 -22.56 6.85 -14.09
N ASP A 128 -23.70 7.29 -14.60
CA ASP A 128 -24.80 7.83 -13.81
C ASP A 128 -25.50 6.73 -13.04
N ALA A 129 -26.11 7.11 -11.90
CA ALA A 129 -26.81 6.16 -11.04
C ALA A 129 -28.12 5.70 -11.69
N SER A 130 -28.40 4.40 -11.58
CA SER A 130 -29.72 3.88 -11.92
C SER A 130 -30.71 4.10 -10.78
N GLN A 131 -31.97 4.31 -11.14
CA GLN A 131 -33.11 4.39 -10.24
C GLN A 131 -34.13 3.30 -10.56
N TYR A 132 -34.87 2.84 -9.56
CA TYR A 132 -35.98 1.91 -9.77
C TYR A 132 -37.12 2.63 -10.46
N ILE A 133 -37.77 1.96 -11.42
CA ILE A 133 -39.03 2.42 -12.01
C ILE A 133 -40.18 1.79 -11.20
N PRO A 134 -41.02 2.58 -10.51
CA PRO A 134 -42.21 2.08 -9.83
C PRO A 134 -43.15 1.37 -10.81
N SER A 135 -43.82 0.31 -10.37
CA SER A 135 -44.75 -0.42 -11.25
C SER A 135 -45.95 0.43 -11.68
N GLU A 136 -46.29 1.44 -10.88
CA GLU A 136 -47.40 2.37 -11.12
C GLU A 136 -47.16 3.28 -12.34
N GLN A 137 -45.89 3.49 -12.72
CA GLN A 137 -45.51 4.29 -13.88
C GLN A 137 -45.46 3.45 -15.17
N LEU A 138 -45.80 2.16 -15.09
CA LEU A 138 -45.66 1.21 -16.19
C LEU A 138 -47.03 0.73 -16.66
N GLU A 139 -47.27 0.86 -17.96
CA GLU A 139 -48.44 0.28 -18.60
C GLU A 139 -48.15 -1.20 -18.91
N ILE A 140 -48.72 -2.09 -18.11
CA ILE A 140 -48.49 -3.54 -18.20
C ILE A 140 -49.21 -4.08 -19.45
N ARG A 141 -48.44 -4.76 -20.32
CA ARG A 141 -48.94 -5.35 -21.57
C ARG A 141 -49.12 -6.87 -21.49
N ARG A 142 -48.29 -7.55 -20.69
CA ARG A 142 -48.34 -9.01 -20.57
C ARG A 142 -49.46 -9.42 -19.61
N GLU A 143 -50.40 -10.22 -20.11
CA GLU A 143 -51.46 -10.82 -19.29
C GLU A 143 -50.89 -11.64 -18.12
N GLY A 144 -51.58 -11.61 -16.98
CA GLY A 144 -51.18 -12.32 -15.76
C GLY A 144 -50.13 -11.60 -14.92
N LEU A 145 -49.55 -10.50 -15.39
CA LEU A 145 -48.68 -9.65 -14.56
C LEU A 145 -49.48 -8.66 -13.73
N VAL A 146 -49.10 -8.53 -12.46
CA VAL A 146 -49.69 -7.57 -11.52
C VAL A 146 -48.60 -6.67 -10.96
N GLY A 147 -48.78 -5.35 -11.12
CA GLY A 147 -47.88 -4.36 -10.54
C GLY A 147 -48.12 -4.21 -9.03
N LYS A 148 -47.05 -4.26 -8.25
CA LYS A 148 -47.05 -3.97 -6.82
C LYS A 148 -45.72 -3.39 -6.39
N ASP A 149 -45.75 -2.20 -5.80
CA ASP A 149 -44.58 -1.42 -5.37
C ASP A 149 -43.60 -1.14 -6.54
N SER A 150 -42.41 -1.73 -6.53
CA SER A 150 -41.40 -1.61 -7.59
C SER A 150 -41.26 -2.89 -8.44
N TYR A 151 -42.24 -3.79 -8.35
CA TYR A 151 -42.19 -5.10 -8.99
C TYR A 151 -43.45 -5.38 -9.83
N LEU A 152 -43.27 -6.13 -10.90
CA LEU A 152 -44.37 -6.82 -11.59
C LEU A 152 -44.30 -8.30 -11.23
N TYR A 153 -45.36 -8.84 -10.67
CA TYR A 153 -45.45 -10.23 -10.22
C TYR A 153 -46.24 -11.07 -11.22
N LEU A 154 -45.76 -12.30 -11.44
CA LEU A 154 -46.49 -13.38 -12.10
C LEU A 154 -46.75 -14.45 -11.04
N TYR A 155 -47.98 -14.52 -10.54
CA TYR A 155 -48.38 -15.50 -9.52
C TYR A 155 -48.77 -16.82 -10.19
N LYS A 156 -48.20 -17.93 -9.72
CA LYS A 156 -48.52 -19.29 -10.19
C LYS A 156 -49.46 -20.03 -9.24
N ASN A 157 -49.74 -19.44 -8.08
CA ASN A 157 -50.71 -19.93 -7.08
C ASN A 157 -50.38 -21.35 -6.54
N GLU A 158 -49.10 -21.71 -6.54
CA GLU A 158 -48.62 -22.94 -5.91
C GLU A 158 -48.49 -22.77 -4.39
N SER A 159 -48.33 -23.89 -3.68
CA SER A 159 -48.15 -23.86 -2.22
C SER A 159 -46.95 -22.97 -1.82
N GLN A 160 -47.17 -22.07 -0.86
CA GLN A 160 -46.15 -21.14 -0.36
C GLN A 160 -45.56 -20.18 -1.42
N GLY A 161 -46.23 -20.00 -2.57
CA GLY A 161 -45.77 -19.14 -3.67
C GLY A 161 -44.63 -19.74 -4.49
N LEU A 162 -44.42 -21.06 -4.40
CA LEU A 162 -43.36 -21.75 -5.15
C LEU A 162 -43.51 -21.51 -6.66
N GLY A 163 -42.47 -21.05 -7.32
CA GLY A 163 -42.47 -20.76 -8.74
C GLY A 163 -43.08 -19.41 -9.11
N ASP A 164 -43.60 -18.63 -8.15
CA ASP A 164 -43.97 -17.23 -8.41
C ASP A 164 -42.77 -16.48 -8.96
N GLU A 165 -43.01 -15.59 -9.91
CA GLU A 165 -41.96 -14.80 -10.53
C GLU A 165 -42.20 -13.33 -10.30
N ARG A 166 -41.12 -12.55 -10.30
CA ARG A 166 -41.20 -11.10 -10.27
C ARG A 166 -40.12 -10.49 -11.13
N VAL A 167 -40.44 -9.34 -11.71
CA VAL A 167 -39.46 -8.47 -12.37
C VAL A 167 -39.47 -7.11 -11.73
N HIS A 168 -38.31 -6.47 -11.70
CA HIS A 168 -38.22 -5.03 -11.46
C HIS A 168 -37.38 -4.39 -12.56
N TYR A 169 -37.53 -3.08 -12.70
CA TYR A 169 -36.84 -2.29 -13.69
C TYR A 169 -35.96 -1.26 -13.00
N GLN A 170 -34.71 -1.16 -13.44
CA GLN A 170 -33.79 -0.09 -13.08
C GLN A 170 -33.39 0.66 -14.34
N ALA A 171 -33.32 1.98 -14.27
CA ALA A 171 -33.05 2.80 -15.44
C ALA A 171 -32.25 4.04 -15.08
N ILE A 172 -31.56 4.61 -16.07
CA ILE A 172 -30.96 5.94 -15.95
C ILE A 172 -31.89 6.94 -16.62
N PRO A 173 -32.40 7.96 -15.92
CA PRO A 173 -33.25 8.98 -16.53
C PRO A 173 -32.47 9.79 -17.57
N VAL A 174 -33.14 10.24 -18.62
CA VAL A 174 -32.53 11.15 -19.59
C VAL A 174 -32.28 12.51 -18.91
N PRO A 175 -31.04 12.98 -18.84
CA PRO A 175 -30.75 14.30 -18.30
C PRO A 175 -31.12 15.39 -19.31
N ALA A 176 -31.41 16.61 -18.87
CA ALA A 176 -31.67 17.72 -19.80
C ALA A 176 -30.47 18.02 -20.71
N THR A 177 -29.27 17.91 -20.16
CA THR A 177 -27.99 18.11 -20.84
C THR A 177 -27.09 16.93 -20.56
N ALA A 178 -26.35 16.48 -21.56
CA ALA A 178 -25.33 15.45 -21.40
C ALA A 178 -24.03 15.84 -22.09
N THR A 179 -22.93 15.26 -21.60
CA THR A 179 -21.63 15.32 -22.26
C THR A 179 -21.24 13.94 -22.76
N TYR A 180 -20.97 13.86 -24.05
CA TYR A 180 -20.37 12.70 -24.69
C TYR A 180 -18.84 12.78 -24.59
N PHE A 181 -18.18 11.65 -24.31
CA PHE A 181 -16.74 11.47 -24.40
C PHE A 181 -16.39 10.24 -25.24
N GLY A 182 -15.59 10.43 -26.27
CA GLY A 182 -15.11 9.33 -27.11
C GLY A 182 -14.51 9.82 -28.40
N LYS A 183 -14.44 8.94 -29.40
CA LYS A 183 -13.90 9.27 -30.72
C LYS A 183 -15.02 9.73 -31.64
N LEU A 184 -14.70 10.66 -32.56
CA LEU A 184 -15.59 11.07 -33.63
C LEU A 184 -15.15 10.41 -34.94
N GLU A 185 -16.03 9.65 -35.58
CA GLU A 185 -15.80 9.09 -36.92
C GLU A 185 -17.04 9.30 -37.78
N SER A 186 -16.84 9.80 -39.01
CA SER A 186 -17.94 10.04 -39.97
C SER A 186 -19.09 10.88 -39.39
N GLY A 187 -18.76 11.85 -38.53
CA GLY A 187 -19.75 12.72 -37.86
C GLY A 187 -20.53 12.05 -36.71
N GLN A 188 -20.16 10.83 -36.31
CA GLN A 188 -20.80 10.11 -35.21
C GLN A 188 -19.84 9.86 -34.05
N GLY A 189 -20.40 9.84 -32.84
CA GLY A 189 -19.70 9.40 -31.64
C GLY A 189 -19.57 7.88 -31.64
N VAL A 190 -18.33 7.39 -31.71
CA VAL A 190 -17.96 5.96 -31.71
C VAL A 190 -16.96 5.64 -30.59
N PRO A 191 -16.83 4.36 -30.20
CA PRO A 191 -15.90 3.99 -29.15
C PRO A 191 -14.44 4.25 -29.53
N ASP A 192 -13.68 4.82 -28.59
CA ASP A 192 -12.23 4.79 -28.63
C ASP A 192 -11.72 3.50 -27.96
N THR A 193 -11.30 2.55 -28.80
CA THR A 193 -10.80 1.22 -28.40
C THR A 193 -9.28 1.15 -28.31
N THR A 194 -8.56 2.28 -28.42
CA THR A 194 -7.07 2.33 -28.42
C THR A 194 -6.44 1.65 -27.21
N HIS A 195 -7.14 1.62 -26.08
CA HIS A 195 -6.69 1.00 -24.83
C HIS A 195 -7.54 -0.19 -24.40
N GLN A 196 -8.30 -0.81 -25.32
CA GLN A 196 -9.21 -1.89 -25.00
C GLN A 196 -8.50 -3.03 -24.26
N ARG A 197 -9.14 -3.49 -23.18
CA ARG A 197 -8.63 -4.54 -22.30
C ARG A 197 -9.58 -5.72 -22.34
N THR A 198 -9.03 -6.89 -22.69
CA THR A 198 -9.78 -8.14 -22.78
C THR A 198 -9.36 -9.12 -21.69
N GLY A 199 -10.19 -10.13 -21.43
CA GLY A 199 -9.89 -11.23 -20.50
C GLY A 199 -10.76 -11.27 -19.25
N PHE A 200 -10.86 -12.46 -18.65
CA PHE A 200 -11.78 -12.79 -17.57
C PHE A 200 -11.76 -11.81 -16.39
N ILE A 201 -10.57 -11.51 -15.85
CA ILE A 201 -10.43 -10.58 -14.71
C ILE A 201 -10.86 -9.16 -15.09
N ASN A 202 -10.56 -8.71 -16.31
CA ASN A 202 -10.94 -7.37 -16.78
C ASN A 202 -12.46 -7.26 -16.92
N GLY A 203 -13.13 -8.33 -17.37
CA GLY A 203 -14.59 -8.43 -17.38
C GLY A 203 -15.20 -8.36 -15.98
N ILE A 204 -14.65 -9.12 -15.01
CA ILE A 204 -15.14 -9.12 -13.63
C ILE A 204 -15.05 -7.73 -12.98
N ILE A 205 -13.93 -7.03 -13.16
CA ILE A 205 -13.72 -5.71 -12.55
C ILE A 205 -14.27 -4.55 -13.39
N GLN A 206 -14.95 -4.86 -14.51
CA GLN A 206 -15.48 -3.89 -15.47
C GLN A 206 -14.41 -2.88 -15.95
N ASP A 207 -13.21 -3.38 -16.28
CA ASP A 207 -12.12 -2.60 -16.87
C ASP A 207 -12.02 -2.90 -18.36
N THR A 208 -12.89 -2.27 -19.16
CA THR A 208 -12.94 -2.49 -20.62
C THR A 208 -11.85 -1.78 -21.39
N GLY A 209 -11.25 -0.71 -20.83
CA GLY A 209 -10.25 0.10 -21.52
C GLY A 209 -10.80 0.97 -22.66
N ILE A 210 -12.12 1.15 -22.73
CA ILE A 210 -12.79 1.87 -23.82
C ILE A 210 -13.22 3.26 -23.33
N LEU A 211 -12.97 4.30 -24.13
CA LEU A 211 -13.57 5.61 -23.92
C LEU A 211 -14.76 5.79 -24.88
N HIS A 212 -15.95 5.45 -24.38
CA HIS A 212 -17.22 5.69 -25.06
C HIS A 212 -18.29 5.93 -24.00
N HIS A 213 -18.45 7.18 -23.58
CA HIS A 213 -19.28 7.51 -22.42
C HIS A 213 -20.29 8.60 -22.75
N LEU A 214 -21.52 8.40 -22.28
CA LEU A 214 -22.55 9.44 -22.23
C LEU A 214 -22.87 9.71 -20.77
N VAL A 215 -22.73 10.96 -20.33
CA VAL A 215 -22.77 11.33 -18.91
C VAL A 215 -23.65 12.54 -18.70
N ALA A 216 -24.46 12.55 -17.64
CA ALA A 216 -25.32 13.67 -17.33
C ALA A 216 -24.56 14.95 -16.95
N GLY A 217 -25.10 16.08 -17.39
CA GLY A 217 -24.60 17.42 -17.10
C GLY A 217 -23.54 17.94 -18.08
N ASP A 218 -23.12 19.18 -17.83
CA ASP A 218 -22.03 19.81 -18.58
C ASP A 218 -20.69 19.16 -18.27
N ARG A 219 -19.69 19.39 -19.13
CA ARG A 219 -18.36 18.77 -19.03
C ARG A 219 -17.75 18.76 -17.61
N PRO A 220 -17.76 19.85 -16.81
CA PRO A 220 -17.21 19.81 -15.45
C PRO A 220 -17.95 18.84 -14.51
N ILE A 221 -19.29 18.83 -14.59
CA ILE A 221 -20.15 17.94 -13.80
C ILE A 221 -19.93 16.50 -14.25
N ALA A 222 -19.93 16.27 -15.56
CA ALA A 222 -19.73 14.96 -16.15
C ALA A 222 -18.37 14.35 -15.75
N LEU A 223 -17.28 15.14 -15.80
CA LEU A 223 -15.95 14.71 -15.34
C LEU A 223 -15.95 14.38 -13.83
N ALA A 224 -16.63 15.18 -13.01
CA ALA A 224 -16.76 14.90 -11.58
C ALA A 224 -17.52 13.58 -11.33
N THR A 225 -18.61 13.33 -12.06
CA THR A 225 -19.38 12.07 -12.00
C THR A 225 -18.51 10.88 -12.40
N MET A 226 -17.77 10.97 -13.50
CA MET A 226 -16.83 9.92 -13.95
C MET A 226 -15.76 9.63 -12.89
N LYS A 227 -15.18 10.67 -12.28
CA LYS A 227 -14.18 10.52 -11.20
C LYS A 227 -14.76 9.81 -9.98
N ALA A 228 -15.96 10.21 -9.55
CA ALA A 228 -16.65 9.60 -8.42
C ALA A 228 -16.99 8.12 -8.69
N TYR A 229 -17.51 7.81 -9.88
CA TYR A 229 -17.83 6.46 -10.31
C TYR A 229 -16.58 5.56 -10.34
N LEU A 230 -15.49 6.02 -10.95
CA LEU A 230 -14.21 5.29 -10.99
C LEU A 230 -13.69 5.01 -9.57
N GLY A 231 -13.74 6.01 -8.69
CA GLY A 231 -13.33 5.88 -7.29
C GLY A 231 -14.14 4.82 -6.55
N ARG A 232 -15.48 4.86 -6.69
CA ARG A 232 -16.39 3.86 -6.09
C ARG A 232 -16.08 2.45 -6.59
N LEU A 233 -15.91 2.29 -7.90
CA LEU A 233 -15.63 0.98 -8.49
C LEU A 233 -14.28 0.43 -8.03
N LYS A 234 -13.23 1.27 -7.92
CA LYS A 234 -11.95 0.87 -7.32
C LYS A 234 -12.12 0.34 -5.90
N TRP A 235 -12.91 1.04 -5.06
CA TRP A 235 -13.17 0.62 -3.68
C TRP A 235 -13.99 -0.66 -3.57
N ILE A 236 -15.00 -0.85 -4.42
CA ILE A 236 -15.78 -2.09 -4.48
C ILE A 236 -14.86 -3.28 -4.80
N VAL A 237 -14.03 -3.15 -5.84
CA VAL A 237 -13.10 -4.22 -6.24
C VAL A 237 -12.07 -4.50 -5.14
N ARG A 238 -11.56 -3.45 -4.46
CA ARG A 238 -10.70 -3.62 -3.28
C ARG A 238 -11.40 -4.40 -2.17
N GLY A 239 -12.62 -4.02 -1.81
CA GLY A 239 -13.40 -4.68 -0.77
C GLY A 239 -13.65 -6.17 -1.07
N ILE A 240 -14.12 -6.47 -2.28
CA ILE A 240 -14.38 -7.86 -2.72
C ILE A 240 -13.08 -8.66 -2.74
N ALA A 241 -12.03 -8.16 -3.39
CA ALA A 241 -10.77 -8.89 -3.49
C ALA A 241 -10.09 -9.13 -2.13
N SER A 242 -10.18 -8.15 -1.22
CA SER A 242 -9.68 -8.30 0.15
C SER A 242 -10.43 -9.40 0.90
N SER A 243 -11.76 -9.40 0.78
CA SER A 243 -12.61 -10.42 1.38
C SER A 243 -12.26 -11.81 0.84
N THR A 244 -12.05 -11.94 -0.48
CA THR A 244 -11.61 -13.20 -1.10
C THR A 244 -10.27 -13.70 -0.55
N VAL A 245 -9.29 -12.81 -0.32
CA VAL A 245 -7.99 -13.20 0.26
C VAL A 245 -8.16 -13.70 1.69
N VAL A 246 -8.91 -12.98 2.52
CA VAL A 246 -9.18 -13.38 3.91
C VAL A 246 -9.92 -14.72 3.95
N LEU A 247 -10.96 -14.90 3.14
CA LEU A 247 -11.69 -16.17 3.05
C LEU A 247 -10.80 -17.31 2.57
N GLY A 248 -9.94 -17.07 1.58
CA GLY A 248 -8.97 -18.06 1.11
C GLY A 248 -7.97 -18.49 2.18
N LEU A 249 -7.45 -17.54 2.96
CA LEU A 249 -6.57 -17.83 4.10
C LEU A 249 -7.30 -18.55 5.22
N LEU A 250 -8.57 -18.20 5.46
CA LEU A 250 -9.40 -18.90 6.43
C LEU A 250 -9.57 -20.37 6.04
N ILE A 251 -9.94 -20.65 4.79
CA ILE A 251 -10.06 -22.02 4.28
C ILE A 251 -8.72 -22.77 4.42
N LEU A 252 -7.60 -22.11 4.09
CA LEU A 252 -6.26 -22.69 4.23
C LEU A 252 -5.95 -23.06 5.69
N PHE A 253 -6.12 -22.12 6.63
CA PHE A 253 -5.86 -22.37 8.05
C PHE A 253 -6.81 -23.41 8.63
N SER A 254 -8.10 -23.36 8.30
CA SER A 254 -9.08 -24.37 8.70
C SER A 254 -8.72 -25.77 8.18
N THR A 255 -8.17 -25.88 6.96
CA THR A 255 -7.71 -27.17 6.42
C THR A 255 -6.50 -27.71 7.19
N ILE A 256 -5.51 -26.87 7.47
CA ILE A 256 -4.30 -27.25 8.25
C ILE A 256 -4.69 -27.70 9.66
N VAL A 257 -5.59 -26.95 10.27
CA VAL A 257 -6.17 -27.25 11.58
C VAL A 257 -6.97 -28.55 11.54
N GLY A 258 -7.80 -28.75 10.51
CA GLY A 258 -8.55 -29.98 10.20
C GLY A 258 -7.67 -31.23 10.24
N TRP A 259 -6.46 -31.12 9.70
CA TRP A 259 -5.47 -32.19 9.73
C TRP A 259 -4.87 -32.41 11.13
N LEU A 260 -4.69 -31.34 11.91
CA LEU A 260 -4.21 -31.39 13.30
C LEU A 260 -5.25 -31.91 14.31
N TYR A 261 -6.54 -31.97 13.95
CA TYR A 261 -7.66 -32.38 14.81
C TYR A 261 -7.70 -33.86 15.22
N HIS A 262 -6.69 -34.66 14.88
CA HIS A 262 -6.51 -35.99 15.51
C HIS A 262 -6.16 -35.88 17.02
N ILE A 263 -6.09 -34.67 17.58
CA ILE A 263 -5.88 -34.40 19.01
C ILE A 263 -7.20 -33.85 19.64
N PRO A 264 -7.82 -34.51 20.65
CA PRO A 264 -9.26 -34.42 20.91
C PRO A 264 -9.80 -33.18 21.67
N VAL A 265 -9.10 -32.06 21.80
CA VAL A 265 -9.40 -31.07 22.87
C VAL A 265 -9.73 -29.64 22.41
N ILE A 266 -9.63 -29.26 21.13
CA ILE A 266 -9.59 -27.82 20.79
C ILE A 266 -10.50 -27.39 19.62
N GLY A 267 -11.79 -27.78 19.62
CA GLY A 267 -12.78 -27.42 18.57
C GLY A 267 -12.97 -25.91 18.32
N ARG A 268 -13.43 -25.18 19.34
CA ARG A 268 -13.89 -23.79 19.15
C ARG A 268 -12.77 -22.74 19.21
N VAL A 269 -11.71 -23.00 19.97
CA VAL A 269 -10.59 -22.06 20.11
C VAL A 269 -9.75 -22.04 18.83
N VAL A 270 -9.65 -23.16 18.10
CA VAL A 270 -8.85 -23.20 16.88
C VAL A 270 -9.58 -22.55 15.70
N GLU A 271 -10.90 -22.65 15.60
CA GLU A 271 -11.67 -21.92 14.58
C GLU A 271 -11.56 -20.39 14.75
N ALA A 272 -11.73 -19.90 15.98
CA ALA A 272 -11.53 -18.49 16.30
C ALA A 272 -10.07 -18.05 16.04
N GLY A 273 -9.10 -18.90 16.39
CA GLY A 273 -7.68 -18.67 16.11
C GLY A 273 -7.36 -18.60 14.62
N ALA A 274 -7.93 -19.49 13.81
CA ALA A 274 -7.76 -19.50 12.36
C ALA A 274 -8.34 -18.23 11.71
N PHE A 275 -9.51 -17.78 12.15
CA PHE A 275 -10.10 -16.52 11.69
C PHE A 275 -9.23 -15.31 12.04
N ILE A 276 -8.75 -15.21 13.30
CA ILE A 276 -7.88 -14.11 13.73
C ILE A 276 -6.56 -14.14 12.95
N ALA A 277 -5.95 -15.31 12.76
CA ALA A 277 -4.73 -15.47 11.97
C ALA A 277 -4.93 -15.07 10.51
N ALA A 278 -6.06 -15.46 9.89
CA ALA A 278 -6.43 -15.08 8.53
C ALA A 278 -6.55 -13.56 8.38
N LEU A 279 -7.14 -12.85 9.34
CA LEU A 279 -7.19 -11.39 9.33
C LEU A 279 -5.82 -10.76 9.56
N ALA A 280 -5.08 -11.22 10.57
CA ALA A 280 -3.79 -10.68 10.96
C ALA A 280 -2.74 -10.79 9.85
N ILE A 281 -2.82 -11.83 9.01
CA ILE A 281 -1.92 -12.02 7.86
C ILE A 281 -2.52 -11.45 6.58
N GLY A 282 -3.83 -11.68 6.35
CA GLY A 282 -4.52 -11.32 5.12
C GLY A 282 -4.61 -9.81 4.90
N ILE A 283 -4.93 -9.03 5.93
CA ILE A 283 -5.05 -7.57 5.81
C ILE A 283 -3.69 -6.93 5.45
N PRO A 284 -2.59 -7.19 6.18
CA PRO A 284 -1.28 -6.67 5.78
C PRO A 284 -0.86 -7.10 4.37
N LEU A 285 -1.09 -8.36 4.00
CA LEU A 285 -0.76 -8.86 2.67
C LEU A 285 -1.50 -8.09 1.56
N VAL A 286 -2.80 -7.84 1.76
CA VAL A 286 -3.61 -7.05 0.84
C VAL A 286 -3.10 -5.60 0.76
N ILE A 287 -2.81 -4.97 1.90
CA ILE A 287 -2.30 -3.59 1.96
C ILE A 287 -0.96 -3.48 1.25
N ILE A 288 -0.02 -4.40 1.49
CA ILE A 288 1.28 -4.45 0.82
C ILE A 288 1.09 -4.62 -0.68
N THR A 289 0.24 -5.55 -1.10
CA THR A 289 -0.04 -5.81 -2.52
C THR A 289 -0.65 -4.59 -3.21
N MET A 290 -1.60 -3.93 -2.57
CA MET A 290 -2.25 -2.71 -3.08
C MET A 290 -1.25 -1.55 -3.16
N SER A 291 -0.42 -1.38 -2.13
CA SER A 291 0.62 -0.34 -2.08
C SER A 291 1.67 -0.54 -3.18
N ALA A 292 2.16 -1.77 -3.34
CA ALA A 292 3.10 -2.10 -4.40
C ALA A 292 2.51 -1.84 -5.80
N ALA A 293 1.26 -2.28 -6.03
CA ALA A 293 0.57 -2.04 -7.30
C ALA A 293 0.36 -0.53 -7.58
N TYR A 294 -0.01 0.24 -6.56
CA TYR A 294 -0.18 1.69 -6.67
C TYR A 294 1.13 2.40 -7.01
N LEU A 295 2.23 2.05 -6.33
CA LEU A 295 3.55 2.65 -6.57
C LEU A 295 4.07 2.34 -7.98
N ILE A 296 3.88 1.11 -8.45
CA ILE A 296 4.29 0.72 -9.81
C ILE A 296 3.46 1.46 -10.87
N ALA A 297 2.18 1.70 -10.61
CA ALA A 297 1.35 2.52 -11.49
C ALA A 297 1.75 4.01 -11.52
N HIS A 298 2.51 4.50 -10.54
CA HIS A 298 2.90 5.90 -10.38
C HIS A 298 4.43 6.06 -10.22
N PRO A 299 5.22 5.90 -11.31
CA PRO A 299 6.68 5.87 -11.26
C PRO A 299 7.32 7.15 -10.68
N ILE A 300 6.66 8.30 -10.82
CA ILE A 300 7.12 9.58 -10.23
C ILE A 300 7.08 9.53 -8.70
N ILE A 301 6.03 8.97 -8.12
CA ILE A 301 5.90 8.82 -6.66
C ILE A 301 6.96 7.85 -6.15
N LEU A 302 7.14 6.72 -6.84
CA LEU A 302 8.17 5.74 -6.52
C LEU A 302 9.57 6.36 -6.54
N LEU A 303 9.89 7.14 -7.58
CA LEU A 303 11.16 7.86 -7.68
C LEU A 303 11.34 8.82 -6.50
N GLY A 304 10.30 9.57 -6.12
CA GLY A 304 10.32 10.46 -4.96
C GLY A 304 10.66 9.73 -3.65
N ILE A 305 10.07 8.55 -3.42
CA ILE A 305 10.35 7.73 -2.23
C ILE A 305 11.80 7.22 -2.25
N VAL A 306 12.28 6.73 -3.40
CA VAL A 306 13.65 6.25 -3.56
C VAL A 306 14.66 7.38 -3.30
N LEU A 307 14.41 8.56 -3.87
CA LEU A 307 15.25 9.75 -3.67
C LEU A 307 15.24 10.19 -2.21
N LEU A 308 14.08 10.17 -1.54
CA LEU A 308 13.98 10.50 -0.12
C LEU A 308 14.75 9.51 0.75
N GLY A 309 14.65 8.20 0.47
CA GLY A 309 15.45 7.18 1.14
C GLY A 309 16.96 7.38 0.93
N ALA A 310 17.38 7.63 -0.31
CA ALA A 310 18.77 7.92 -0.65
C ALA A 310 19.28 9.20 0.05
N ALA A 311 18.47 10.27 0.06
CA ALA A 311 18.78 11.51 0.75
C ALA A 311 18.90 11.30 2.27
N THR A 312 18.05 10.46 2.86
CA THR A 312 18.11 10.14 4.30
C THR A 312 19.41 9.40 4.63
N VAL A 313 19.78 8.39 3.83
CA VAL A 313 21.05 7.66 4.00
C VAL A 313 22.26 8.57 3.79
N ALA A 314 22.22 9.43 2.76
CA ALA A 314 23.27 10.39 2.48
C ALA A 314 23.41 11.42 3.61
N TRP A 315 22.29 11.91 4.16
CA TRP A 315 22.27 12.84 5.29
C TRP A 315 22.85 12.21 6.57
N ILE A 316 22.50 10.95 6.87
CA ILE A 316 23.08 10.21 8.00
C ILE A 316 24.60 10.05 7.82
N ARG A 317 25.05 9.69 6.61
CA ARG A 317 26.49 9.55 6.29
C ARG A 317 27.24 10.88 6.40
N TRP A 318 26.69 11.95 5.84
CA TRP A 318 27.28 13.29 5.88
C TRP A 318 27.36 13.87 7.30
N ARG A 319 26.34 13.61 8.11
CA ARG A 319 26.38 13.98 9.54
C ARG A 319 27.48 13.22 10.28
N GLY A 320 27.67 11.92 9.96
CA GLY A 320 28.75 11.11 10.51
C GLY A 320 30.13 11.64 10.16
N THR A 321 30.40 11.97 8.90
CA THR A 321 31.71 12.48 8.47
C THR A 321 32.04 13.86 9.04
N ARG A 322 31.05 14.74 9.21
CA ARG A 322 31.26 16.05 9.87
C ARG A 322 31.62 15.92 11.35
N SER A 323 30.97 15.00 12.09
CA SER A 323 31.37 14.74 13.48
C SER A 323 32.79 14.17 13.58
N GLN A 324 33.20 13.35 12.61
CA GLN A 324 34.54 12.77 12.56
C GLN A 324 35.61 13.82 12.21
N ALA A 325 35.32 14.70 11.25
CA ALA A 325 36.22 15.79 10.90
C ALA A 325 36.43 16.75 12.09
N ALA A 326 35.36 17.15 12.77
CA ALA A 326 35.46 17.99 13.96
C ALA A 326 36.26 17.33 15.09
N LEU A 327 36.09 16.02 15.30
CA LEU A 327 36.87 15.25 16.28
C LEU A 327 38.35 15.11 15.88
N ARG A 328 38.64 14.93 14.60
CA ARG A 328 40.03 14.89 14.09
C ARG A 328 40.71 16.23 14.21
N ASP A 329 40.01 17.31 13.88
CA ASP A 329 40.51 18.68 14.03
C ASP A 329 40.78 19.00 15.52
N GLU A 330 39.88 18.58 16.42
CA GLU A 330 40.07 18.74 17.88
C GLU A 330 41.28 17.93 18.38
N LEU A 331 41.46 16.70 17.91
CA LEU A 331 42.62 15.88 18.24
C LEU A 331 43.92 16.44 17.65
N ALA A 332 43.89 16.96 16.42
CA ALA A 332 45.06 17.59 15.80
C ALA A 332 45.50 18.84 16.57
N ILE A 333 44.55 19.63 17.08
CA ILE A 333 44.83 20.76 17.98
C ILE A 333 45.41 20.27 19.32
N GLN A 334 44.86 19.18 19.88
CA GLN A 334 45.32 18.63 21.16
C GLN A 334 46.74 18.05 21.08
N PHE A 335 47.11 17.40 19.97
CA PHE A 335 48.40 16.72 19.79
C PHE A 335 49.40 17.49 18.90
N GLY A 336 49.02 18.70 18.44
CA GLY A 336 49.89 19.64 17.73
C GLY A 336 50.22 19.28 16.27
N HIS A 337 49.66 18.21 15.73
CA HIS A 337 49.81 17.76 14.34
C HIS A 337 48.67 16.82 13.94
N ASP A 338 48.46 16.61 12.64
CA ASP A 338 47.49 15.64 12.13
C ASP A 338 47.94 14.22 12.45
N LEU A 339 47.17 13.53 13.29
CA LEU A 339 47.44 12.13 13.66
C LEU A 339 47.16 11.20 12.47
N THR A 340 48.15 10.37 12.12
CA THR A 340 47.93 9.27 11.19
C THR A 340 47.07 8.16 11.82
N ALA A 341 46.52 7.28 10.99
CA ALA A 341 45.71 6.15 11.48
C ALA A 341 46.51 5.23 12.43
N ASP A 342 47.80 5.02 12.14
CA ASP A 342 48.66 4.20 12.99
C ASP A 342 48.98 4.92 14.33
N GLU A 343 49.28 6.22 14.30
CA GLU A 343 49.52 7.01 15.53
C GLU A 343 48.27 7.10 16.41
N THR A 344 47.09 7.21 15.82
CA THR A 344 45.82 7.19 16.56
C THR A 344 45.65 5.86 17.32
N LYS A 345 45.99 4.72 16.69
CA LYS A 345 45.94 3.41 17.35
C LYS A 345 47.00 3.26 18.43
N GLU A 346 48.19 3.82 18.23
CA GLU A 346 49.24 3.86 19.25
C GLU A 346 48.79 4.65 20.48
N LEU A 347 48.15 5.82 20.29
CA LEU A 347 47.58 6.62 21.36
C LEU A 347 46.38 5.93 22.04
N GLU A 348 45.48 5.27 21.29
CA GLU A 348 44.41 4.44 21.87
C GLU A 348 44.99 3.35 22.79
N PHE A 349 46.06 2.70 22.35
CA PHE A 349 46.73 1.66 23.14
C PHE A 349 47.37 2.22 24.40
N MET A 350 48.01 3.39 24.32
CA MET A 350 48.62 4.05 25.46
C MET A 350 47.59 4.50 26.49
N GLU A 351 46.49 5.13 26.06
CA GLU A 351 45.38 5.55 26.94
C GLU A 351 44.69 4.33 27.56
N LEU A 352 44.49 3.25 26.80
CA LEU A 352 43.98 1.99 27.32
C LEU A 352 44.92 1.35 28.36
N ALA A 353 46.23 1.44 28.14
CA ALA A 353 47.24 0.94 29.06
C ALA A 353 47.30 1.78 30.34
N GLN A 354 47.24 3.10 30.24
CA GLN A 354 47.19 4.01 31.39
C GLN A 354 45.92 3.81 32.23
N LEU A 355 44.77 3.67 31.57
CA LEU A 355 43.52 3.35 32.23
C LEU A 355 43.58 2.00 32.96
N ALA A 356 44.22 0.99 32.36
CA ALA A 356 44.43 -0.32 32.99
C ALA A 356 45.48 -0.29 34.14
N MET A 357 46.39 0.69 34.16
CA MET A 357 47.42 0.87 35.19
C MET A 357 47.00 1.81 36.32
N SER A 358 45.82 2.42 36.25
CA SER A 358 45.38 3.47 37.18
C SER A 358 45.17 2.97 38.63
N ASP A 359 44.81 1.71 38.82
CA ASP A 359 44.58 1.10 40.15
C ASP A 359 45.89 0.69 40.88
N GLY A 360 47.06 1.03 40.31
CA GLY A 360 48.39 0.79 40.90
C GLY A 360 48.83 -0.69 40.97
N ASN A 361 47.94 -1.64 40.72
CA ASN A 361 48.20 -3.08 40.75
C ASN A 361 48.14 -3.68 39.35
N TRP A 362 49.31 -3.86 38.73
CA TRP A 362 49.46 -4.43 37.39
C TRP A 362 49.15 -5.94 37.37
N LYS A 363 47.88 -6.30 37.17
CA LYS A 363 47.43 -7.69 37.24
C LYS A 363 47.84 -8.48 35.99
N PRO A 364 48.12 -9.79 36.10
CA PRO A 364 48.42 -10.65 34.94
C PRO A 364 47.34 -10.63 33.84
N GLU A 365 46.07 -10.41 34.21
CA GLU A 365 44.96 -10.31 33.28
C GLU A 365 44.98 -9.03 32.41
N GLU A 366 45.45 -7.90 32.95
CA GLU A 366 45.57 -6.62 32.22
C GLU A 366 46.69 -6.70 31.19
N GLN A 367 47.81 -7.35 31.56
CA GLN A 367 48.89 -7.69 30.64
C GLN A 367 48.41 -8.59 29.49
N ALA A 368 47.65 -9.64 29.81
CA ALA A 368 47.12 -10.56 28.81
C ALA A 368 46.15 -9.85 27.84
N PHE A 369 45.32 -8.94 28.37
CA PHE A 369 44.39 -8.16 27.58
C PHE A 369 45.08 -7.17 26.63
N LEU A 370 46.07 -6.41 27.10
CA LEU A 370 46.84 -5.48 26.25
C LEU A 370 47.65 -6.24 25.19
N LYS A 371 48.23 -7.40 25.54
CA LYS A 371 48.88 -8.29 24.57
C LYS A 371 47.89 -8.84 23.53
N GLN A 372 46.67 -9.17 23.92
CA GLN A 372 45.63 -9.61 22.99
C GLN A 372 45.20 -8.49 22.03
N TRP A 373 45.07 -7.26 22.54
CA TRP A 373 44.78 -6.08 21.74
C TRP A 373 45.90 -5.84 20.71
N ALA A 374 47.16 -5.79 21.15
CA ALA A 374 48.30 -5.61 20.25
C ALA A 374 48.45 -6.69 19.17
N ARG A 375 48.19 -7.96 19.51
CA ARG A 375 48.19 -9.07 18.53
C ARG A 375 47.14 -8.88 17.44
N LYS A 376 45.98 -8.33 17.78
CA LYS A 376 44.91 -8.05 16.81
C LYS A 376 45.32 -6.97 15.80
N HIS A 377 46.10 -5.98 16.23
CA HIS A 377 46.67 -4.94 15.38
C HIS A 377 47.99 -5.37 14.69
N ARG A 378 48.38 -6.65 14.82
CA ARG A 378 49.59 -7.24 14.22
C ARG A 378 50.88 -6.53 14.62
N TRP A 379 50.94 -5.94 15.82
CA TRP A 379 52.14 -5.29 16.31
C TRP A 379 53.16 -6.31 16.83
N ARG A 380 54.44 -6.03 16.59
CA ARG A 380 55.56 -6.83 17.08
C ARG A 380 55.79 -6.56 18.58
N GLU A 381 56.29 -7.55 19.32
CA GLU A 381 56.40 -7.46 20.79
C GLU A 381 57.31 -6.32 21.25
N ASP A 382 58.36 -5.99 20.50
CA ASP A 382 59.27 -4.85 20.73
C ASP A 382 58.56 -3.49 20.65
N LYS A 383 57.57 -3.35 19.76
CA LYS A 383 56.75 -2.13 19.65
C LYS A 383 55.80 -2.01 20.83
N VAL A 384 55.23 -3.12 21.28
CA VAL A 384 54.30 -3.16 22.43
C VAL A 384 55.01 -2.80 23.72
N GLU A 385 56.19 -3.37 23.95
CA GLU A 385 56.99 -3.07 25.16
C GLU A 385 57.43 -1.59 25.20
N ARG A 386 57.79 -1.02 24.04
CA ARG A 386 58.09 0.40 23.91
C ARG A 386 56.90 1.28 24.31
N LEU A 387 55.73 1.04 23.71
CA LEU A 387 54.50 1.79 24.02
C LEU A 387 54.05 1.63 25.47
N LEU A 388 54.22 0.45 26.06
CA LEU A 388 53.95 0.22 27.49
C LEU A 388 54.93 0.97 28.40
N SER A 389 56.22 1.00 28.05
CA SER A 389 57.21 1.76 28.79
C SER A 389 56.95 3.27 28.71
N GLU A 390 56.58 3.77 27.53
CA GLU A 390 56.23 5.17 27.32
C GLU A 390 54.95 5.56 28.07
N ALA A 391 53.94 4.69 28.06
CA ALA A 391 52.71 4.88 28.83
C ALA A 391 52.98 5.00 30.34
N ARG A 392 53.90 4.18 30.87
CA ARG A 392 54.33 4.22 32.29
C ARG A 392 55.11 5.47 32.63
N LEU A 393 56.04 5.90 31.77
CA LEU A 393 56.82 7.12 31.97
C LEU A 393 55.90 8.35 32.00
N ARG A 394 54.92 8.44 31.08
CA ARG A 394 53.92 9.52 31.06
C ARG A 394 53.00 9.51 32.28
N GLN A 395 52.73 8.34 32.87
CA GLN A 395 51.94 8.24 34.11
C GLN A 395 52.75 8.70 35.34
N GLN A 396 54.08 8.63 35.30
CA GLN A 396 54.98 9.07 36.38
C GLN A 396 55.28 10.58 36.32
N ASP A 397 55.40 11.16 35.12
CA ASP A 397 55.65 12.60 34.94
C ASP A 397 54.41 13.47 35.22
N VAL A 398 53.21 12.95 34.94
CA VAL A 398 51.94 13.65 35.18
C VAL A 398 51.42 13.26 36.55
N GLY A 399 52.02 13.80 37.61
CA GLY A 399 51.58 13.55 38.98
C GLY A 399 50.09 13.81 39.16
N ASN A 400 49.30 12.76 39.43
CA ASN A 400 47.93 12.73 39.98
C ASN A 400 46.84 13.73 39.53
N GLU A 401 47.04 14.59 38.52
CA GLU A 401 46.01 15.56 38.08
C GLU A 401 45.06 15.04 36.98
N THR A 402 45.41 13.96 36.29
CA THR A 402 44.55 13.37 35.24
C THR A 402 43.62 12.31 35.83
N THR A 403 42.31 12.56 35.85
CA THR A 403 41.32 11.61 36.40
C THR A 403 41.06 10.43 35.44
N ASN A 404 40.65 9.28 35.98
CA ASN A 404 40.21 8.11 35.18
C ASN A 404 39.10 8.44 34.17
N ASP A 405 38.27 9.45 34.48
CA ASP A 405 37.26 10.02 33.57
C ASP A 405 37.90 10.60 32.30
N GLN A 406 39.05 11.26 32.43
CA GLN A 406 39.74 11.92 31.32
C GLN A 406 40.40 10.91 30.38
N HIS A 407 41.05 9.88 30.94
CA HIS A 407 41.61 8.77 30.16
C HIS A 407 40.53 8.01 29.39
N LEU A 408 39.37 7.76 30.04
CA LEU A 408 38.23 7.13 29.39
C LEU A 408 37.63 8.03 28.29
N LEU A 409 37.55 9.33 28.51
CA LEU A 409 37.07 10.30 27.53
C LEU A 409 38.00 10.40 26.30
N ASN A 410 39.32 10.49 26.53
CA ASN A 410 40.33 10.51 25.47
C ASN A 410 40.29 9.22 24.65
N LEU A 411 40.18 8.06 25.31
CA LEU A 411 40.06 6.76 24.66
C LEU A 411 38.80 6.68 23.78
N ILE A 412 37.66 7.20 24.26
CA ILE A 412 36.41 7.27 23.47
C ILE A 412 36.56 8.21 22.27
N ARG A 413 37.24 9.35 22.42
CA ARG A 413 37.50 10.30 21.33
C ARG A 413 38.38 9.69 20.24
N LEU A 414 39.50 9.08 20.63
CA LEU A 414 40.42 8.43 19.70
C LEU A 414 39.72 7.30 18.93
N ALA A 415 38.97 6.45 19.64
CA ALA A 415 38.20 5.38 19.01
C ALA A 415 37.12 5.89 18.02
N LEU A 416 36.52 7.06 18.30
CA LEU A 416 35.51 7.68 17.42
C LEU A 416 36.11 8.45 16.24
N ALA A 417 37.36 8.92 16.35
CA ALA A 417 38.05 9.70 15.33
C ALA A 417 38.40 8.88 14.07
N ASP A 418 38.62 7.57 14.23
CA ASP A 418 38.80 6.64 13.11
C ASP A 418 37.48 6.35 12.35
N GLY A 419 36.34 6.83 12.89
CA GLY A 419 35.06 6.84 12.21
C GLY A 419 34.33 5.49 12.15
N ASN A 420 34.96 4.41 12.60
CA ASN A 420 34.36 3.09 12.74
C ASN A 420 34.84 2.41 14.02
N VAL A 421 34.16 2.66 15.14
CA VAL A 421 34.41 1.90 16.39
C VAL A 421 34.01 0.46 16.16
N SER A 422 34.98 -0.44 16.05
CA SER A 422 34.69 -1.86 15.87
C SER A 422 33.97 -2.43 17.10
N PRO A 423 33.13 -3.47 16.94
CA PRO A 423 32.52 -4.15 18.08
C PRO A 423 33.52 -4.71 19.09
N TYR A 424 34.81 -4.81 18.72
CA TYR A 424 35.89 -5.24 19.62
C TYR A 424 36.48 -4.09 20.41
N GLU A 425 36.75 -2.93 19.79
CA GLU A 425 37.22 -1.73 20.51
C GLU A 425 36.18 -1.28 21.53
N LEU A 426 34.90 -1.28 21.15
CA LEU A 426 33.82 -0.96 22.07
C LEU A 426 33.73 -1.94 23.26
N ARG A 427 33.94 -3.24 23.01
CA ARG A 427 34.02 -4.25 24.07
C ARG A 427 35.24 -4.05 24.96
N SER A 428 36.35 -3.61 24.38
CA SER A 428 37.61 -3.36 25.07
C SER A 428 37.48 -2.16 26.02
N ILE A 429 36.95 -1.05 25.51
CA ILE A 429 36.66 0.17 26.29
C ILE A 429 35.68 -0.14 27.44
N ARG A 430 34.57 -0.84 27.16
CA ARG A 430 33.60 -1.21 28.20
C ARG A 430 34.19 -2.13 29.26
N LYS A 431 35.02 -3.11 28.86
CA LYS A 431 35.63 -4.06 29.80
C LYS A 431 36.59 -3.35 30.76
N THR A 432 37.41 -2.41 30.26
CA THR A 432 38.34 -1.64 31.10
C THR A 432 37.59 -0.64 31.97
N ALA A 433 36.59 0.08 31.44
CA ALA A 433 35.80 1.03 32.20
C ALA A 433 34.97 0.38 33.33
N ARG A 434 34.33 -0.77 33.09
CA ARG A 434 33.60 -1.49 34.16
C ARG A 434 34.47 -1.89 35.35
N ARG A 435 35.75 -2.19 35.09
CA ARG A 435 36.71 -2.57 36.15
C ARG A 435 37.05 -1.39 37.07
N LEU A 436 36.97 -0.17 36.55
CA LEU A 436 37.14 1.08 37.30
C LEU A 436 35.83 1.61 37.91
N GLY A 437 34.75 0.81 37.89
CA GLY A 437 33.47 1.16 38.51
C GLY A 437 32.50 1.93 37.62
N TYR A 438 32.78 2.11 36.32
CA TYR A 438 31.86 2.77 35.39
C TYR A 438 30.75 1.82 34.92
N ASP A 439 29.49 2.26 35.03
CA ASP A 439 28.34 1.56 34.44
C ASP A 439 28.19 1.83 32.93
N ASP A 440 27.58 0.89 32.21
CA ASP A 440 27.33 0.96 30.77
C ASP A 440 26.52 2.21 30.38
N SER A 441 25.62 2.67 31.26
CA SER A 441 24.84 3.89 31.05
C SER A 441 25.73 5.14 30.98
N LYS A 442 26.74 5.23 31.86
CA LYS A 442 27.70 6.33 31.91
C LYS A 442 28.62 6.34 30.70
N ILE A 443 29.09 5.18 30.27
CA ILE A 443 29.91 5.02 29.05
C ILE A 443 29.09 5.43 27.81
N ALA A 444 27.80 5.04 27.75
CA ALA A 444 26.90 5.43 26.66
C ALA A 444 26.54 6.92 26.67
N GLU A 445 26.51 7.55 27.84
CA GLU A 445 26.36 9.00 27.99
C GLU A 445 27.61 9.73 27.48
N MET A 446 28.82 9.33 27.91
CA MET A 446 30.08 9.93 27.46
C MET A 446 30.28 9.79 25.94
N MET A 447 29.97 8.62 25.36
CA MET A 447 30.02 8.42 23.90
C MET A 447 29.03 9.34 23.15
N ARG A 448 27.82 9.55 23.69
CA ARG A 448 26.86 10.50 23.12
C ARG A 448 27.34 11.95 23.26
N GLY A 449 27.93 12.30 24.40
CA GLY A 449 28.51 13.62 24.67
C GLY A 449 29.63 13.96 23.70
N VAL A 450 30.57 13.04 23.48
CA VAL A 450 31.66 13.19 22.50
C VAL A 450 31.13 13.32 21.07
N ARG A 451 30.17 12.48 20.68
CA ARG A 451 29.56 12.53 19.33
C ARG A 451 28.77 13.82 19.06
N ASN A 452 28.27 14.46 20.12
CA ASN A 452 27.52 15.71 20.05
C ASN A 452 28.38 16.96 20.31
N GLY A 453 29.69 16.81 20.54
CA GLY A 453 30.62 17.92 20.80
C GLY A 453 30.47 18.60 22.17
N VAL A 454 29.94 17.89 23.17
CA VAL A 454 29.58 18.46 24.49
C VAL A 454 30.73 18.44 25.50
N HIS A 455 31.76 17.62 25.28
CA HIS A 455 32.94 17.57 26.15
C HIS A 455 34.11 18.26 25.44
N GLN A 456 34.72 19.30 26.04
CA GLN A 456 35.95 19.97 25.58
C GLN A 456 37.16 19.51 26.43
N PRO A 457 38.41 19.51 25.90
CA PRO A 457 39.61 19.19 26.68
C PRO A 457 40.02 20.36 27.58
N ILE A 458 40.71 20.06 28.68
CA ILE A 458 41.54 21.04 29.38
C ILE A 458 42.96 20.99 28.79
N SER A 459 43.51 22.16 28.51
CA SER A 459 44.86 22.41 28.00
C SER A 459 45.95 21.70 28.81
N GLN A 460 46.94 21.10 28.15
CA GLN A 460 48.20 20.76 28.84
C GLN A 460 49.00 22.05 29.16
N PRO A 461 49.80 22.07 30.24
CA PRO A 461 50.70 23.18 30.55
C PRO A 461 51.82 23.28 29.50
N SER A 462 52.16 24.52 29.16
CA SER A 462 53.16 24.94 28.19
C SER A 462 54.55 24.34 28.44
N PHE A 463 55.13 23.66 27.45
CA PHE A 463 56.57 23.40 27.41
C PHE A 463 57.32 24.61 26.85
N SER A 464 58.04 25.32 27.72
CA SER A 464 59.10 26.25 27.33
C SER A 464 60.31 25.46 26.83
N ALA A 465 60.66 25.62 25.56
CA ALA A 465 61.94 25.19 25.02
C ALA A 465 63.06 26.06 25.61
N GLY A 466 63.76 25.53 26.62
CA GLY A 466 65.05 26.04 27.05
C GLY A 466 66.15 25.16 26.46
N VAL A 467 66.78 25.62 25.37
CA VAL A 467 68.10 25.16 24.95
C VAL A 467 68.97 26.40 24.76
N SER A 468 69.99 26.50 25.61
CA SER A 468 71.20 27.31 25.39
C SER A 468 72.18 26.51 24.54
#